data_AF-A0A565AWD5-F1
#
_entry.id   AF-A0A565AWD5-F1
#
_cell.length_a   1.000
_cell.length_b   1.000
_cell.length_c   1.000
_cell.angle_alpha   90.00
_cell.angle_beta   90.00
_cell.angle_gamma   90.00
#
_symmetry.space_group_name_H-M   'P 1'
#
loop_
_entity.id
_entity.type
_entity.pdbx_description
1 polymer ?
#
loop_
_entity_poly.entity_id
_entity_poly.type
_entity_poly.pdbx_seq_one_letter_code
_entity_poly.pdbx_strand_id
1 'polypeptide(L)'
;MSFDVRACLVISLASVFDRDMNKYRQVLYKGHLSEIIVPYMDPSEDWYYRTYLDCGEFGCSQSAVSLEPYTDCPAGAVFIEGIFAGQYGTPTKIPNVMCTFEKYAGDILWRHTETTTITEVRPEVSLVARMVGLTGVLEVKPVEYVHTSEIKDKEDIHGTIVADNTVGVNHDHFVTFRLDLDIDGTNNSFVRNELVTKRTPKSVNTPRKSYWTTRPKTAKTEADARVKLGVVNPNRKTKHGNEVGYLLLPGSTSGPLLAQYDHPQIRAAFTNYNVWITRYNKSEVWASGLYADRSRGDDTLAVWSQRLCRMGNQQW
;
A
#
# COMPACT_ATOMS: atom_id res chain seq x y z
N MET A 1 -3.23 -5.23 -17.56
CA MET A 1 -3.65 -4.00 -16.88
C MET A 1 -5.12 -3.79 -17.18
N SER A 2 -5.94 -3.51 -16.15
CA SER A 2 -7.39 -3.35 -16.29
C SER A 2 -7.91 -2.25 -15.38
N PHE A 3 -9.16 -1.84 -15.64
CA PHE A 3 -9.89 -0.82 -14.90
C PHE A 3 -11.08 -1.48 -14.19
N ASP A 4 -11.24 -1.21 -12.90
CA ASP A 4 -12.40 -1.58 -12.10
C ASP A 4 -12.97 -0.30 -11.49
N VAL A 5 -14.30 -0.15 -11.39
CA VAL A 5 -14.93 1.11 -10.94
C VAL A 5 -14.62 1.45 -9.47
N ARG A 6 -14.27 0.45 -8.65
CA ARG A 6 -13.96 0.61 -7.22
C ARG A 6 -12.45 0.55 -6.93
N ALA A 7 -11.70 -0.35 -7.57
CA ALA A 7 -10.29 -0.65 -7.25
C ALA A 7 -9.22 0.18 -7.99
N CYS A 8 -9.62 1.19 -8.76
CA CYS A 8 -8.74 1.92 -9.69
C CYS A 8 -8.08 0.98 -10.73
N LEU A 9 -6.84 1.31 -11.05
CA LEU A 9 -5.92 0.52 -11.84
C LEU A 9 -5.68 -0.84 -11.17
N VAL A 10 -5.91 -1.92 -11.92
CA VAL A 10 -5.62 -3.29 -11.52
C VAL A 10 -4.48 -3.85 -12.38
N ILE A 11 -3.43 -4.33 -11.72
CA ILE A 11 -2.33 -5.08 -12.35
C ILE A 11 -2.57 -6.56 -12.11
N SER A 12 -2.39 -7.39 -13.15
CA SER A 12 -2.60 -8.83 -13.05
C SER A 12 -1.58 -9.60 -13.88
N LEU A 13 -1.26 -10.81 -13.44
CA LEU A 13 -0.35 -11.75 -14.10
C LEU A 13 1.05 -11.18 -14.35
N ALA A 14 1.55 -10.33 -13.45
CA ALA A 14 2.88 -9.74 -13.59
C ALA A 14 3.94 -10.83 -13.41
N SER A 15 4.75 -11.00 -14.45
CA SER A 15 5.81 -11.99 -14.55
C SER A 15 7.08 -11.36 -15.10
N VAL A 16 8.24 -11.84 -14.65
CA VAL A 16 9.55 -11.38 -15.12
C VAL A 16 10.19 -12.47 -15.98
N PHE A 17 10.78 -12.10 -17.11
CA PHE A 17 11.55 -13.04 -17.92
C PHE A 17 12.94 -13.24 -17.30
N ASP A 18 13.19 -14.47 -16.87
CA ASP A 18 14.49 -14.90 -16.34
C ASP A 18 15.33 -15.44 -17.51
N ARG A 19 16.36 -14.68 -17.90
CA ARG A 19 17.22 -15.01 -19.06
C ARG A 19 18.06 -16.26 -18.81
N ASP A 20 18.49 -16.50 -17.58
CA ASP A 20 19.33 -17.65 -17.24
C ASP A 20 18.51 -18.95 -17.26
N MET A 21 17.24 -18.86 -16.85
CA MET A 21 16.30 -19.99 -16.89
C MET A 21 15.52 -20.10 -18.21
N ASN A 22 15.64 -19.09 -19.10
CA ASN A 22 14.89 -18.95 -20.34
C ASN A 22 13.37 -19.15 -20.17
N LYS A 23 12.78 -18.53 -19.14
CA LYS A 23 11.34 -18.64 -18.83
C LYS A 23 10.79 -17.41 -18.14
N TYR A 24 9.48 -17.19 -18.27
CA TYR A 24 8.76 -16.24 -17.41
C TYR A 24 8.51 -16.84 -16.02
N ARG A 25 8.70 -16.00 -15.01
CA ARG A 25 8.49 -16.35 -13.59
C ARG A 25 7.46 -15.40 -13.01
N GLN A 26 6.39 -15.98 -12.50
CA GLN A 26 5.30 -15.23 -11.90
C GLN A 26 5.76 -14.55 -10.61
N VAL A 27 5.25 -13.34 -10.37
CA VAL A 27 5.52 -12.55 -9.16
C VAL A 27 4.22 -12.11 -8.50
N LEU A 28 3.30 -11.53 -9.26
CA LEU A 28 2.05 -10.97 -8.75
C LEU A 28 0.89 -11.47 -9.60
N TYR A 29 -0.04 -12.20 -8.98
CA TYR A 29 -1.27 -12.62 -9.64
C TYR A 29 -2.22 -11.44 -9.85
N LYS A 30 -2.45 -10.64 -8.79
CA LYS A 30 -3.32 -9.46 -8.83
C LYS A 30 -2.91 -8.42 -7.79
N GLY A 31 -2.73 -7.18 -8.20
CA GLY A 31 -2.47 -6.04 -7.31
C GLY A 31 -3.39 -4.86 -7.62
N HIS A 32 -3.97 -4.26 -6.58
CA HIS A 32 -4.81 -3.07 -6.71
C HIS A 32 -4.99 -2.34 -5.38
N LEU A 33 -5.50 -1.10 -5.46
CA LEU A 33 -6.00 -0.37 -4.30
C LEU A 33 -7.26 -1.07 -3.77
N SER A 34 -7.28 -1.37 -2.47
CA SER A 34 -8.40 -2.05 -1.81
C SER A 34 -9.32 -1.03 -1.13
N GLU A 35 -8.75 -0.07 -0.41
CA GLU A 35 -9.51 0.99 0.26
C GLU A 35 -8.61 2.18 0.62
N ILE A 36 -9.24 3.35 0.76
CA ILE A 36 -8.68 4.55 1.39
C ILE A 36 -9.60 4.97 2.53
N ILE A 37 -9.05 5.30 3.69
CA ILE A 37 -9.81 6.01 4.73
C ILE A 37 -9.21 7.38 5.04
N VAL A 38 -10.09 8.37 5.18
CA VAL A 38 -9.77 9.77 5.53
C VAL A 38 -10.58 10.20 6.75
N PRO A 39 -10.13 9.93 7.99
CA PRO A 39 -10.81 10.37 9.20
C PRO A 39 -10.40 11.80 9.59
N TYR A 40 -11.40 12.67 9.79
CA TYR A 40 -11.21 14.01 10.36
C TYR A 40 -11.23 13.98 11.89
N MET A 41 -10.47 14.88 12.51
CA MET A 41 -10.21 14.89 13.96
C MET A 41 -10.98 15.98 14.71
N ASP A 42 -12.10 16.43 14.16
CA ASP A 42 -13.00 17.40 14.79
C ASP A 42 -14.28 16.70 15.27
N PRO A 43 -14.54 16.64 16.60
CA PRO A 43 -15.68 15.94 17.18
C PRO A 43 -16.97 16.77 17.18
N SER A 44 -16.98 17.98 16.63
CA SER A 44 -18.18 18.83 16.56
C SER A 44 -19.25 18.25 15.63
N GLU A 45 -20.49 18.71 15.80
CA GLU A 45 -21.66 18.22 15.06
C GLU A 45 -21.48 18.27 13.53
N ASP A 46 -20.75 19.27 13.03
CA ASP A 46 -20.51 19.46 11.60
C ASP A 46 -19.44 18.51 11.02
N TRP A 47 -18.64 17.86 11.87
CA TRP A 47 -17.43 17.14 11.47
C TRP A 47 -17.32 15.70 11.95
N TYR A 48 -17.92 15.32 13.08
CA TYR A 48 -17.66 14.02 13.73
C TYR A 48 -17.92 12.79 12.83
N TYR A 49 -18.78 12.94 11.83
CA TYR A 49 -19.15 11.87 10.89
C TYR A 49 -18.25 11.79 9.65
N ARG A 50 -17.35 12.75 9.43
CA ARG A 50 -16.52 12.88 8.23
C ARG A 50 -15.32 11.93 8.31
N THR A 51 -15.57 10.68 7.94
CA THR A 51 -14.59 9.59 7.99
C THR A 51 -14.67 8.72 6.73
N TYR A 52 -14.35 9.35 5.60
CA TYR A 52 -14.62 8.81 4.25
C TYR A 52 -13.90 7.51 3.98
N LEU A 53 -14.61 6.51 3.45
CA LEU A 53 -14.06 5.30 2.85
C LEU A 53 -14.13 5.43 1.34
N ASP A 54 -13.18 6.13 0.72
CA ASP A 54 -13.30 6.64 -0.65
C ASP A 54 -13.70 5.56 -1.67
N CYS A 55 -13.05 4.40 -1.64
CA CYS A 55 -13.32 3.37 -2.63
C CYS A 55 -14.64 2.66 -2.32
N GLY A 56 -14.90 2.35 -1.05
CA GLY A 56 -16.10 1.66 -0.63
C GLY A 56 -17.39 2.49 -0.71
N GLU A 57 -17.31 3.80 -0.52
CA GLU A 57 -18.46 4.72 -0.48
C GLU A 57 -18.70 5.42 -1.83
N PHE A 58 -17.64 5.82 -2.53
CA PHE A 58 -17.75 6.64 -3.74
C PHE A 58 -17.22 5.96 -5.01
N GLY A 59 -16.40 4.92 -4.86
CA GLY A 59 -15.70 4.26 -5.97
C GLY A 59 -14.50 5.09 -6.42
N CYS A 60 -13.30 4.68 -6.03
CA CYS A 60 -12.08 5.45 -6.28
C CYS A 60 -11.83 5.74 -7.78
N SER A 61 -12.25 4.84 -8.66
CA SER A 61 -12.09 5.00 -10.11
C SER A 61 -13.21 5.79 -10.75
N GLN A 62 -14.39 5.78 -10.14
CA GLN A 62 -15.49 6.65 -10.55
C GLN A 62 -15.12 8.12 -10.33
N SER A 63 -14.32 8.39 -9.30
CA SER A 63 -13.70 9.68 -9.02
C SER A 63 -12.39 9.93 -9.77
N ALA A 64 -12.06 9.11 -10.77
CA ALA A 64 -10.87 9.31 -11.59
C ALA A 64 -11.09 10.37 -12.66
N VAL A 65 -10.01 11.08 -12.99
CA VAL A 65 -10.03 12.18 -13.97
C VAL A 65 -9.31 11.77 -15.25
N SER A 66 -9.70 12.40 -16.36
CA SER A 66 -8.94 12.31 -17.61
C SER A 66 -7.59 12.98 -17.43
N LEU A 67 -6.52 12.25 -17.76
CA LEU A 67 -5.15 12.75 -17.63
C LEU A 67 -4.83 13.74 -18.75
N GLU A 68 -4.25 14.88 -18.39
CA GLU A 68 -3.83 15.92 -19.33
C GLU A 68 -2.46 15.56 -19.95
N PRO A 69 -2.38 15.38 -21.28
CA PRO A 69 -1.12 15.09 -21.96
C PRO A 69 -0.06 16.16 -21.69
N TYR A 70 1.20 15.73 -21.57
CA TYR A 70 2.39 16.55 -21.27
C TYR A 70 2.46 17.14 -19.86
N THR A 71 1.35 17.15 -19.11
CA THR A 71 1.33 17.57 -17.69
C THR A 71 1.25 16.37 -16.77
N ASP A 72 0.18 15.57 -16.88
CA ASP A 72 0.01 14.37 -16.06
C ASP A 72 0.84 13.20 -16.58
N CYS A 73 1.11 13.15 -17.88
CA CYS A 73 1.92 12.10 -18.50
C CYS A 73 2.88 12.71 -19.52
N PRO A 74 4.14 12.25 -19.59
CA PRO A 74 5.14 12.83 -20.48
C PRO A 74 4.83 12.56 -21.96
N ALA A 75 5.56 13.25 -22.84
CA ALA A 75 5.53 12.97 -24.27
C ALA A 75 5.87 11.49 -24.56
N GLY A 76 5.13 10.88 -25.48
CA GLY A 76 5.29 9.46 -25.82
C GLY A 76 4.53 8.49 -24.91
N ALA A 77 3.79 8.98 -23.90
CA ALA A 77 2.89 8.15 -23.12
C ALA A 77 1.75 7.56 -23.97
N VAL A 78 1.41 6.31 -23.70
CA VAL A 78 0.24 5.64 -24.28
C VAL A 78 -0.93 5.77 -23.31
N PHE A 79 -2.04 6.33 -23.78
CA PHE A 79 -3.24 6.53 -22.99
C PHE A 79 -4.26 5.41 -23.19
N ILE A 80 -5.00 5.12 -22.14
CA ILE A 80 -6.02 4.07 -22.11
C ILE A 80 -7.29 4.66 -21.51
N GLU A 81 -8.41 4.35 -22.14
CA GLU A 81 -9.74 4.75 -21.67
C GLU A 81 -10.30 3.77 -20.64
N GLY A 82 -11.09 4.30 -19.70
CA GLY A 82 -11.89 3.53 -18.77
C GLY A 82 -13.35 3.54 -19.21
N ILE A 83 -14.03 2.41 -19.04
CA ILE A 83 -15.46 2.31 -19.28
C ILE A 83 -16.08 1.65 -18.05
N PHE A 84 -17.17 2.22 -17.54
CA PHE A 84 -17.95 1.66 -16.44
C PHE A 84 -19.45 1.83 -16.71
N ALA A 85 -20.29 1.13 -15.95
CA ALA A 85 -21.73 1.29 -16.03
C ALA A 85 -22.16 2.50 -15.18
N GLY A 86 -22.80 3.50 -15.79
CA GLY A 86 -23.45 4.60 -15.08
C GLY A 86 -24.68 4.15 -14.29
N GLN A 87 -25.31 5.08 -13.56
CA GLN A 87 -26.45 4.79 -12.68
C GLN A 87 -27.65 4.10 -13.35
N TYR A 88 -27.81 4.25 -14.67
CA TYR A 88 -28.87 3.61 -15.45
C TYR A 88 -28.36 2.40 -16.26
N GLY A 89 -27.17 1.88 -15.97
CA GLY A 89 -26.53 0.80 -16.71
C GLY A 89 -25.95 1.21 -18.07
N THR A 90 -26.00 2.50 -18.41
CA THR A 90 -25.41 3.04 -19.65
C THR A 90 -23.88 3.03 -19.56
N PRO A 91 -23.15 2.60 -20.59
CA PRO A 91 -21.69 2.65 -20.57
C PRO A 91 -21.22 4.12 -20.56
N THR A 92 -20.52 4.49 -19.50
CA THR A 92 -19.89 5.79 -19.32
C THR A 92 -18.39 5.64 -19.55
N LYS A 93 -17.85 6.52 -20.40
CA LYS A 93 -16.44 6.51 -20.80
C LYS A 93 -15.68 7.64 -20.09
N ILE A 94 -14.50 7.32 -19.58
CA ILE A 94 -13.50 8.29 -19.10
C ILE A 94 -12.31 8.23 -20.07
N PRO A 95 -12.15 9.21 -20.98
CA PRO A 95 -11.00 9.21 -21.89
C PRO A 95 -9.71 9.41 -21.10
N ASN A 96 -8.60 8.86 -21.57
CA ASN A 96 -7.26 9.09 -21.00
C ASN A 96 -7.16 8.86 -19.48
N VAL A 97 -7.94 7.94 -18.90
CA VAL A 97 -7.96 7.74 -17.43
C VAL A 97 -6.69 7.08 -16.90
N MET A 98 -5.99 6.34 -17.76
CA MET A 98 -4.70 5.72 -17.45
C MET A 98 -3.69 6.09 -18.53
N CYS A 99 -2.41 6.17 -18.16
CA CYS A 99 -1.31 6.25 -19.10
C CYS A 99 -0.17 5.31 -18.72
N THR A 100 0.56 4.85 -19.73
CA THR A 100 1.81 4.10 -19.57
C THR A 100 2.95 4.76 -20.31
N PHE A 101 4.10 4.89 -19.66
CA PHE A 101 5.29 5.50 -20.25
C PHE A 101 6.56 4.97 -19.60
N GLU A 102 7.67 5.10 -20.32
CA GLU A 102 9.00 4.79 -19.81
C GLU A 102 9.61 6.03 -19.16
N LYS A 103 10.19 5.86 -17.96
CA LYS A 103 10.93 6.89 -17.25
C LYS A 103 12.42 6.66 -17.46
N TYR A 104 13.08 7.60 -18.13
CA TYR A 104 14.49 7.51 -18.56
C TYR A 104 15.47 8.38 -17.75
N ALA A 105 15.00 9.32 -16.94
CA ALA A 105 15.85 10.39 -16.43
C ALA A 105 16.49 10.09 -15.06
N GLY A 106 17.82 10.19 -15.01
CA GLY A 106 18.62 10.46 -13.80
C GLY A 106 18.92 9.28 -12.87
N ASP A 107 18.16 8.18 -12.99
CA ASP A 107 18.29 7.03 -12.10
C ASP A 107 19.41 6.08 -12.56
N ILE A 108 20.28 5.72 -11.63
CA ILE A 108 21.40 4.79 -11.86
C ILE A 108 20.93 3.38 -11.50
N LEU A 109 20.87 2.48 -12.48
CA LEU A 109 20.55 1.07 -12.26
C LEU A 109 21.63 0.42 -11.39
N TRP A 110 22.89 0.61 -11.78
CA TRP A 110 24.04 0.26 -10.95
C TRP A 110 25.28 1.04 -11.42
N ARG A 111 26.21 1.22 -10.49
CA ARG A 111 27.54 1.77 -10.79
C ARG A 111 28.60 1.12 -9.94
N HIS A 112 29.79 1.01 -10.50
CA HIS A 112 30.97 0.57 -9.78
C HIS A 112 32.21 1.32 -10.28
N THR A 113 33.10 1.63 -9.35
CA THR A 113 34.40 2.23 -9.64
C THR A 113 35.47 1.42 -8.92
N GLU A 114 36.27 0.68 -9.67
CA GLU A 114 37.41 -0.09 -9.15
C GLU A 114 38.64 0.81 -9.16
N THR A 115 39.02 1.31 -7.99
CA THR A 115 40.09 2.31 -7.80
C THR A 115 39.90 3.55 -8.70
N THR A 116 40.97 4.23 -9.12
CA THR A 116 40.87 5.40 -10.02
C THR A 116 40.89 5.04 -11.51
N THR A 117 40.94 3.76 -11.88
CA THR A 117 41.21 3.32 -13.26
C THR A 117 40.00 2.83 -14.04
N ILE A 118 39.00 2.20 -13.40
CA ILE A 118 37.83 1.66 -14.11
C ILE A 118 36.56 2.18 -13.45
N THR A 119 35.70 2.83 -14.24
CA THR A 119 34.35 3.24 -13.81
C THR A 119 33.33 2.75 -14.82
N GLU A 120 32.32 2.05 -14.33
CA GLU A 120 31.16 1.61 -15.11
C GLU A 120 29.87 2.11 -14.46
N VAL A 121 28.99 2.68 -15.29
CA VAL A 121 27.68 3.18 -14.88
C VAL A 121 26.66 2.69 -15.90
N ARG A 122 25.56 2.10 -15.42
CA ARG A 122 24.43 1.70 -16.27
C ARG A 122 23.17 2.47 -15.84
N PRO A 123 22.45 3.10 -16.78
CA PRO A 123 21.22 3.81 -16.49
C PRO A 123 20.05 2.86 -16.24
N GLU A 124 19.10 3.28 -15.42
CA GLU A 124 17.82 2.61 -15.24
C GLU A 124 16.78 3.14 -16.23
N VAL A 125 15.90 2.25 -16.71
CA VAL A 125 14.65 2.62 -17.37
C VAL A 125 13.52 1.89 -16.66
N SER A 126 12.56 2.64 -16.12
CA SER A 126 11.41 2.06 -15.40
C SER A 126 10.13 2.28 -16.21
N LEU A 127 9.29 1.25 -16.31
CA LEU A 127 7.95 1.39 -16.91
C LEU A 127 6.96 1.86 -15.84
N VAL A 128 6.24 2.95 -16.11
CA VAL A 128 5.25 3.53 -15.20
C VAL A 128 3.86 3.35 -15.78
N ALA A 129 2.95 2.81 -14.97
CA ALA A 129 1.50 2.89 -15.20
C ALA A 129 0.92 3.89 -14.21
N ARG A 130 0.18 4.88 -14.70
CA ARG A 130 -0.35 6.00 -13.92
C ARG A 130 -1.85 6.15 -14.13
N MET A 131 -2.53 6.47 -13.04
CA MET A 131 -3.92 6.88 -12.96
C MET A 131 -3.99 7.96 -11.87
N VAL A 132 -4.87 8.94 -12.04
CA VAL A 132 -5.12 9.98 -11.04
C VAL A 132 -6.58 9.88 -10.61
N GLY A 133 -6.77 9.70 -9.31
CA GLY A 133 -8.07 9.71 -8.66
C GLY A 133 -8.04 10.68 -7.48
N LEU A 134 -9.21 11.17 -7.10
CA LEU A 134 -9.36 12.04 -5.95
C LEU A 134 -9.41 11.20 -4.67
N THR A 135 -8.67 11.62 -3.65
CA THR A 135 -8.63 10.95 -2.32
C THR A 135 -9.07 11.93 -1.25
N GLY A 136 -10.19 11.63 -0.60
CA GLY A 136 -10.88 12.51 0.32
C GLY A 136 -11.41 13.80 -0.34
N VAL A 137 -12.05 14.61 0.48
CA VAL A 137 -12.38 15.99 0.17
C VAL A 137 -11.48 16.85 1.04
N LEU A 138 -10.74 17.81 0.49
CA LEU A 138 -10.02 18.79 1.29
C LEU A 138 -11.04 19.76 1.86
N GLU A 139 -11.23 19.72 3.18
CA GLU A 139 -12.25 20.51 3.84
C GLU A 139 -11.62 21.46 4.86
N VAL A 140 -12.18 22.66 4.90
CA VAL A 140 -11.78 23.72 5.82
C VAL A 140 -12.95 24.09 6.71
N LYS A 141 -12.65 24.43 7.96
CA LYS A 141 -13.62 24.87 8.95
C LYS A 141 -13.55 26.39 9.12
N PRO A 142 -14.66 27.12 9.04
CA PRO A 142 -14.67 28.53 9.39
C PRO A 142 -14.47 28.71 10.91
N VAL A 143 -13.67 29.71 11.30
CA VAL A 143 -13.44 30.09 12.70
C VAL A 143 -13.48 31.61 12.86
N GLU A 144 -13.70 32.10 14.07
CA GLU A 144 -13.70 33.54 14.36
C GLU A 144 -12.29 34.16 14.37
N TYR A 145 -11.23 33.34 14.37
CA TYR A 145 -9.84 33.75 14.52
C TYR A 145 -9.14 34.04 13.19
N VAL A 146 -8.36 35.11 13.15
CA VAL A 146 -7.41 35.43 12.08
C VAL A 146 -5.98 35.02 12.50
N HIS A 147 -5.64 35.22 13.78
CA HIS A 147 -4.31 34.89 14.31
C HIS A 147 -4.38 33.86 15.44
N THR A 148 -3.34 33.03 15.55
CA THR A 148 -3.27 32.00 16.60
C THR A 148 -3.26 32.59 18.02
N SER A 149 -2.84 33.85 18.19
CA SER A 149 -2.88 34.57 19.47
C SER A 149 -4.29 34.94 19.92
N GLU A 150 -5.29 34.86 19.04
CA GLU A 150 -6.69 35.15 19.34
C GLU A 150 -7.44 33.92 19.85
N ILE A 151 -6.87 32.72 19.66
CA ILE A 151 -7.43 31.46 20.15
C ILE A 151 -7.49 31.51 21.67
N LYS A 152 -8.68 31.26 22.23
CA LYS A 152 -8.89 31.31 23.68
C LYS A 152 -8.06 30.24 24.37
N ASP A 153 -7.58 30.57 25.57
CA ASP A 153 -6.77 29.63 26.37
C ASP A 153 -7.48 28.28 26.54
N LYS A 154 -6.79 27.19 26.17
CA LYS A 154 -7.26 25.79 26.18
C LYS A 154 -8.34 25.43 25.16
N GLU A 155 -8.69 26.33 24.25
CA GLU A 155 -9.52 25.96 23.11
C GLU A 155 -8.70 25.14 22.10
N ASP A 156 -9.25 23.98 21.72
CA ASP A 156 -8.72 23.20 20.62
C ASP A 156 -9.57 23.48 19.39
N ILE A 157 -8.94 24.09 18.38
CA ILE A 157 -9.59 24.38 17.09
C ILE A 157 -9.54 23.18 16.13
N HIS A 158 -8.95 22.06 16.57
CA HIS A 158 -8.87 20.77 15.87
C HIS A 158 -8.14 20.84 14.52
N GLY A 159 -7.20 21.78 14.39
CA GLY A 159 -6.51 22.03 13.13
C GLY A 159 -5.54 23.19 13.20
N THR A 160 -5.16 23.68 12.02
CA THR A 160 -4.23 24.81 11.86
C THR A 160 -4.92 25.94 11.10
N ILE A 161 -4.74 27.19 11.52
CA ILE A 161 -5.19 28.37 10.75
C ILE A 161 -4.35 28.43 9.46
N VAL A 162 -5.03 28.34 8.31
CA VAL A 162 -4.39 28.33 6.97
C VAL A 162 -4.71 29.60 6.16
N ALA A 163 -5.75 30.34 6.55
CA ALA A 163 -6.11 31.64 6.04
C ALA A 163 -6.97 32.37 7.09
N ASP A 164 -7.24 33.65 6.89
CA ASP A 164 -8.16 34.43 7.73
C ASP A 164 -9.46 33.64 7.94
N ASN A 165 -9.86 33.48 9.20
CA ASN A 165 -11.09 32.80 9.59
C ASN A 165 -11.19 31.34 9.10
N THR A 166 -10.08 30.69 8.77
CA THR A 166 -10.07 29.40 8.09
C THR A 166 -9.10 28.43 8.72
N VAL A 167 -9.62 27.31 9.23
CA VAL A 167 -8.83 26.19 9.76
C VAL A 167 -8.81 25.03 8.78
N GLY A 168 -7.61 24.55 8.46
CA GLY A 168 -7.43 23.21 7.90
C GLY A 168 -7.55 22.19 9.03
N VAL A 169 -8.64 21.41 9.02
CA VAL A 169 -8.92 20.44 10.07
C VAL A 169 -7.94 19.27 9.97
N ASN A 170 -7.42 18.84 11.13
CA ASN A 170 -6.51 17.70 11.21
C ASN A 170 -7.23 16.44 10.68
N HIS A 171 -6.55 15.69 9.82
CA HIS A 171 -7.06 14.44 9.26
C HIS A 171 -5.91 13.55 8.81
N ASP A 172 -6.20 12.26 8.65
CA ASP A 172 -5.25 11.26 8.17
C ASP A 172 -5.60 10.76 6.77
N HIS A 173 -4.65 10.15 6.08
CA HIS A 173 -4.88 9.39 4.83
C HIS A 173 -4.24 8.01 4.98
N PHE A 174 -5.07 6.96 5.07
CA PHE A 174 -4.59 5.58 5.08
C PHE A 174 -4.97 4.86 3.79
N VAL A 175 -3.96 4.39 3.07
CA VAL A 175 -4.11 3.71 1.78
C VAL A 175 -3.76 2.24 1.92
N THR A 176 -4.69 1.36 1.55
CA THR A 176 -4.51 -0.10 1.67
C THR A 176 -4.49 -0.76 0.31
N PHE A 177 -3.40 -1.46 0.00
CA PHE A 177 -3.28 -2.26 -1.23
C PHE A 177 -3.54 -3.75 -0.94
N ARG A 178 -4.22 -4.41 -1.88
CA ARG A 178 -4.31 -5.88 -1.93
C ARG A 178 -3.28 -6.38 -2.93
N LEU A 179 -2.33 -7.19 -2.46
CA LEU A 179 -1.26 -7.78 -3.27
C LEU A 179 -1.32 -9.30 -3.17
N ASP A 180 -1.80 -9.94 -4.24
CA ASP A 180 -1.94 -11.40 -4.39
C ASP A 180 -0.66 -11.93 -5.04
N LEU A 181 0.26 -12.42 -4.21
CA LEU A 181 1.63 -12.78 -4.61
C LEU A 181 1.74 -14.26 -4.92
N ASP A 182 2.20 -14.55 -6.13
CA ASP A 182 2.46 -15.91 -6.62
C ASP A 182 3.94 -16.02 -7.01
N ILE A 183 4.83 -15.97 -6.02
CA ILE A 183 6.28 -15.95 -6.22
C ILE A 183 6.72 -17.30 -6.80
N ASP A 184 6.96 -17.35 -8.12
CA ASP A 184 7.32 -18.57 -8.85
C ASP A 184 6.29 -19.70 -8.67
N GLY A 185 5.00 -19.32 -8.52
CA GLY A 185 3.84 -20.19 -8.30
C GLY A 185 3.08 -19.88 -7.01
N THR A 186 1.95 -20.54 -6.80
CA THR A 186 0.97 -20.24 -5.73
C THR A 186 1.36 -20.73 -4.34
N ASN A 187 2.31 -21.66 -4.22
CA ASN A 187 2.66 -22.27 -2.94
C ASN A 187 3.81 -21.53 -2.29
N ASN A 188 3.51 -20.57 -1.41
CA ASN A 188 4.52 -19.68 -0.84
C ASN A 188 4.51 -19.76 0.72
N SER A 189 5.49 -19.15 1.39
CA SER A 189 5.58 -18.94 2.86
C SER A 189 5.96 -17.50 3.25
N PHE A 190 5.29 -16.89 4.23
CA PHE A 190 5.70 -15.58 4.75
C PHE A 190 6.83 -15.78 5.78
N VAL A 191 7.97 -15.12 5.57
CA VAL A 191 9.15 -15.28 6.41
C VAL A 191 9.65 -13.92 6.87
N ARG A 192 9.64 -13.74 8.19
CA ARG A 192 10.21 -12.57 8.83
C ARG A 192 11.66 -12.86 9.20
N ASN A 193 12.58 -12.05 8.69
CA ASN A 193 13.99 -12.10 9.07
C ASN A 193 14.27 -11.10 10.18
N GLU A 194 14.39 -11.58 11.42
CA GLU A 194 14.76 -10.74 12.55
C GLU A 194 16.28 -10.52 12.59
N LEU A 195 16.72 -9.26 12.68
CA LEU A 195 18.11 -8.95 13.00
C LEU A 195 18.32 -9.12 14.50
N VAL A 196 19.24 -10.00 14.88
CA VAL A 196 19.53 -10.33 16.28
C VAL A 196 21.00 -10.11 16.58
N THR A 197 21.27 -9.28 17.59
CA THR A 197 22.62 -9.10 18.13
C THR A 197 23.04 -10.34 18.92
N LYS A 198 24.19 -10.92 18.57
CA LYS A 198 24.84 -12.01 19.30
C LYS A 198 26.16 -11.54 19.89
N ARG A 199 26.46 -12.03 21.08
CA ARG A 199 27.79 -11.89 21.69
C ARG A 199 28.75 -12.86 21.01
N THR A 200 29.98 -12.41 20.78
CA THR A 200 31.04 -13.29 20.28
C THR A 200 31.30 -14.41 21.29
N PRO A 201 31.33 -15.68 20.87
CA PRO A 201 31.71 -16.78 21.73
C PRO A 201 33.13 -16.60 22.25
N LYS A 202 33.37 -16.92 23.54
CA LYS A 202 34.72 -16.86 24.14
C LYS A 202 35.73 -17.80 23.45
N SER A 203 35.25 -18.81 22.72
CA SER A 203 36.06 -19.75 21.96
C SER A 203 36.67 -19.15 20.68
N VAL A 204 36.19 -18.00 20.23
CA VAL A 204 36.71 -17.34 19.02
C VAL A 204 37.70 -16.26 19.43
N ASN A 205 38.96 -16.40 19.02
CA ASN A 205 40.00 -15.39 19.28
C ASN A 205 39.80 -14.18 18.36
N THR A 206 38.97 -13.23 18.78
CA THR A 206 38.71 -11.99 18.05
C THR A 206 38.54 -10.81 19.02
N PRO A 207 39.00 -9.60 18.65
CA PRO A 207 38.77 -8.40 19.46
C PRO A 207 37.29 -7.95 19.44
N ARG A 208 36.47 -8.47 18.52
CA ARG A 208 35.05 -8.12 18.40
C ARG A 208 34.23 -8.72 19.55
N LYS A 209 33.50 -7.89 20.29
CA LYS A 209 32.61 -8.32 21.40
C LYS A 209 31.25 -8.84 20.93
N SER A 210 30.79 -8.43 19.75
CA SER A 210 29.49 -8.81 19.19
C SER A 210 29.46 -8.77 17.66
N TYR A 211 28.41 -9.37 17.12
CA TYR A 211 28.00 -9.33 15.73
C TYR A 211 26.47 -9.41 15.66
N TRP A 212 25.86 -9.01 14.54
CA TRP A 212 24.45 -9.28 14.29
C TRP A 212 24.32 -10.48 13.35
N THR A 213 23.20 -11.17 13.42
CA THR A 213 22.84 -12.26 12.51
C THR A 213 21.34 -12.22 12.24
N THR A 214 20.88 -12.94 11.22
CA THR A 214 19.46 -13.09 10.95
C THR A 214 18.90 -14.31 11.67
N ARG A 215 17.65 -14.20 12.13
CA ARG A 215 16.86 -15.33 12.59
C ARG A 215 15.57 -15.39 11.76
N PRO A 216 15.50 -16.28 10.76
CA PRO A 216 14.29 -16.45 9.98
C PRO A 216 13.18 -17.06 10.85
N LYS A 217 11.98 -16.48 10.80
CA LYS A 217 10.77 -17.00 11.44
C LYS A 217 9.65 -17.06 10.41
N THR A 218 9.24 -18.26 10.05
CA THR A 218 8.07 -18.49 9.18
C THR A 218 6.78 -18.30 9.98
N ALA A 219 5.87 -17.47 9.49
CA ALA A 219 4.56 -17.29 10.09
C ALA A 219 3.69 -18.55 9.90
N LYS A 220 3.03 -19.00 10.97
CA LYS A 220 2.21 -20.23 10.96
C LYS A 220 0.72 -19.95 10.94
N THR A 221 0.32 -18.76 11.36
CA THR A 221 -1.07 -18.27 11.39
C THR A 221 -1.11 -16.82 10.93
N GLU A 222 -2.27 -16.34 10.50
CA GLU A 222 -2.46 -14.94 10.07
C GLU A 222 -2.07 -13.94 11.17
N ALA A 223 -2.28 -14.30 12.45
CA ALA A 223 -1.82 -13.49 13.58
C ALA A 223 -0.29 -13.34 13.65
N ASP A 224 0.47 -14.39 13.31
CA ASP A 224 1.94 -14.34 13.30
C ASP A 224 2.51 -13.43 12.19
N ALA A 225 1.71 -13.13 11.15
CA ALA A 225 2.14 -12.35 9.99
C ALA A 225 1.65 -10.90 9.99
N ARG A 226 1.09 -10.44 11.10
CA ARG A 226 0.85 -9.01 11.35
C ARG A 226 2.17 -8.36 11.77
N VAL A 227 3.00 -7.97 10.80
CA VAL A 227 4.40 -7.60 11.08
C VAL A 227 4.97 -6.58 10.09
N LYS A 228 6.22 -6.21 10.32
CA LYS A 228 7.09 -5.52 9.37
C LYS A 228 7.98 -6.53 8.59
N LEU A 229 7.47 -7.19 7.52
CA LEU A 229 8.22 -7.59 6.27
C LEU A 229 8.62 -9.07 5.98
N GLY A 230 8.48 -9.48 4.68
CA GLY A 230 9.18 -10.58 3.94
C GLY A 230 8.34 -11.76 3.37
N VAL A 231 8.39 -12.06 2.05
CA VAL A 231 7.67 -13.21 1.42
C VAL A 231 8.61 -14.11 0.61
N VAL A 232 8.51 -15.43 0.75
CA VAL A 232 9.36 -16.42 0.03
C VAL A 232 8.56 -17.58 -0.55
N ASN A 233 9.14 -18.32 -1.49
CA ASN A 233 8.65 -19.63 -1.94
C ASN A 233 9.56 -20.75 -1.40
N PRO A 234 9.09 -21.61 -0.48
CA PRO A 234 9.93 -22.66 0.11
C PRO A 234 10.31 -23.78 -0.86
N ASN A 235 9.52 -23.98 -1.92
CA ASN A 235 9.70 -25.08 -2.87
C ASN A 235 10.65 -24.75 -4.01
N ARG A 236 11.11 -23.49 -4.09
CA ARG A 236 11.97 -22.99 -5.15
C ARG A 236 13.23 -22.42 -4.54
N LYS A 237 14.36 -22.96 -4.97
CA LYS A 237 15.68 -22.56 -4.48
C LYS A 237 16.54 -22.04 -5.62
N THR A 238 17.36 -21.06 -5.31
CA THR A 238 18.49 -20.63 -6.15
C THR A 238 19.51 -21.78 -6.29
N LYS A 239 20.44 -21.67 -7.24
CA LYS A 239 21.56 -22.62 -7.41
C LYS A 239 22.36 -22.87 -6.13
N HIS A 240 22.41 -21.87 -5.24
CA HIS A 240 23.13 -21.92 -3.96
C HIS A 240 22.28 -22.43 -2.79
N GLY A 241 21.02 -22.81 -3.02
CA GLY A 241 20.14 -23.40 -2.01
C GLY A 241 19.28 -22.42 -1.21
N ASN A 242 19.37 -21.10 -1.48
CA ASN A 242 18.51 -20.10 -0.84
C ASN A 242 17.11 -20.14 -1.44
N GLU A 243 16.07 -19.98 -0.61
CA GLU A 243 14.69 -19.82 -1.07
C GLU A 243 14.53 -18.55 -1.91
N VAL A 244 13.77 -18.62 -3.00
CA VAL A 244 13.45 -17.45 -3.82
C VAL A 244 12.38 -16.60 -3.12
N GLY A 245 12.46 -15.27 -3.22
CA GLY A 245 11.53 -14.41 -2.50
C GLY A 245 11.59 -12.95 -2.90
N TYR A 246 10.62 -12.19 -2.39
CA TYR A 246 10.55 -10.75 -2.48
C TYR A 246 10.44 -10.15 -1.08
N LEU A 247 11.14 -9.04 -0.86
CA LEU A 247 11.08 -8.30 0.39
C LEU A 247 10.29 -7.01 0.16
N LEU A 248 9.19 -6.86 0.91
CA LEU A 248 8.55 -5.56 1.05
C LEU A 248 9.50 -4.66 1.85
N LEU A 249 9.75 -3.45 1.36
CA LEU A 249 10.49 -2.41 2.07
C LEU A 249 9.55 -1.19 2.16
N PRO A 250 8.90 -0.96 3.31
CA PRO A 250 8.00 0.16 3.47
C PRO A 250 8.83 1.42 3.67
N GLY A 251 8.30 2.56 3.22
CA GLY A 251 8.80 3.86 3.65
C GLY A 251 8.50 4.13 5.13
N SER A 252 8.42 5.39 5.50
CA SER A 252 7.90 5.77 6.82
C SER A 252 6.45 5.27 6.97
N THR A 253 6.20 4.49 8.01
CA THR A 253 4.87 3.94 8.31
C THR A 253 4.22 4.73 9.44
N SER A 254 2.97 5.16 9.26
CA SER A 254 2.08 5.65 10.33
C SER A 254 1.20 4.52 10.86
N GLY A 255 0.59 4.72 12.03
CA GLY A 255 -0.48 3.89 12.57
C GLY A 255 -1.67 4.76 12.95
N PRO A 256 -2.86 4.17 13.17
CA PRO A 256 -4.05 4.93 13.53
C PRO A 256 -3.87 5.65 14.87
N LEU A 257 -4.39 6.88 14.94
CA LEU A 257 -4.42 7.69 16.15
C LEU A 257 -5.77 7.62 16.89
N LEU A 258 -6.82 7.16 16.20
CA LEU A 258 -8.13 6.91 16.80
C LEU A 258 -8.08 5.74 17.77
N ALA A 259 -8.90 5.81 18.82
CA ALA A 259 -9.04 4.71 19.77
C ALA A 259 -9.67 3.48 19.08
N GLN A 260 -9.22 2.27 19.42
CA GLN A 260 -9.68 1.03 18.77
C GLN A 260 -11.19 0.75 18.94
N TYR A 261 -11.82 1.34 19.96
CA TYR A 261 -13.25 1.19 20.21
C TYR A 261 -14.10 2.26 19.49
N ASP A 262 -13.47 3.23 18.83
CA ASP A 262 -14.17 4.28 18.12
C ASP A 262 -14.82 3.73 16.84
N HIS A 263 -16.00 4.24 16.49
CA HIS A 263 -16.80 3.74 15.37
C HIS A 263 -16.05 3.77 14.03
N PRO A 264 -15.43 4.89 13.60
CA PRO A 264 -14.59 4.91 12.41
C PRO A 264 -13.42 3.93 12.49
N GLN A 265 -12.75 3.78 13.64
CA GLN A 265 -11.62 2.85 13.77
C GLN A 265 -12.06 1.38 13.69
N ILE A 266 -13.27 1.05 14.16
CA ILE A 266 -13.87 -0.29 13.99
C ILE A 266 -14.14 -0.58 12.50
N ARG A 267 -14.75 0.37 11.78
CA ARG A 267 -14.97 0.27 10.33
C ARG A 267 -13.66 0.18 9.54
N ALA A 268 -12.61 0.82 10.06
CA ALA A 268 -11.30 0.93 9.46
C ALA A 268 -10.25 0.00 10.07
N ALA A 269 -10.66 -1.08 10.75
CA ALA A 269 -9.76 -1.91 11.53
C ALA A 269 -8.61 -2.54 10.71
N PHE A 270 -8.70 -2.51 9.38
CA PHE A 270 -7.61 -2.85 8.46
C PHE A 270 -6.39 -1.90 8.56
N THR A 271 -6.51 -0.71 9.17
CA THR A 271 -5.37 0.21 9.41
C THR A 271 -4.58 -0.15 10.67
N ASN A 272 -5.06 -1.06 11.52
CA ASN A 272 -4.43 -1.42 12.79
C ASN A 272 -3.01 -2.02 12.65
N TYR A 273 -2.64 -2.50 11.45
CA TYR A 273 -1.30 -3.00 11.14
C TYR A 273 -0.88 -2.53 9.75
N ASN A 274 0.42 -2.28 9.56
CA ASN A 274 0.96 -1.84 8.27
C ASN A 274 1.01 -2.95 7.21
N VAL A 275 1.03 -4.21 7.63
CA VAL A 275 1.01 -5.37 6.73
C VAL A 275 0.12 -6.44 7.36
N TRP A 276 -0.73 -7.01 6.53
CA TRP A 276 -1.55 -8.18 6.81
C TRP A 276 -1.20 -9.25 5.79
N ILE A 277 -1.15 -10.50 6.24
CA ILE A 277 -1.04 -11.65 5.35
C ILE A 277 -2.21 -12.58 5.71
N THR A 278 -3.08 -12.81 4.74
CA THR A 278 -4.27 -13.65 4.86
C THR A 278 -4.22 -14.74 3.83
N ARG A 279 -4.86 -15.89 4.08
CA ARG A 279 -4.98 -16.92 3.05
C ARG A 279 -5.81 -16.40 1.87
N TYR A 280 -5.47 -16.84 0.65
CA TYR A 280 -6.20 -16.44 -0.54
C TYR A 280 -7.66 -16.88 -0.41
N ASN A 281 -8.56 -15.94 -0.59
CA ASN A 281 -9.98 -16.18 -0.71
C ASN A 281 -10.56 -15.26 -1.79
N LYS A 282 -11.28 -15.85 -2.74
CA LYS A 282 -11.87 -15.14 -3.88
C LYS A 282 -12.87 -14.06 -3.46
N SER A 283 -13.54 -14.22 -2.31
CA SER A 283 -14.50 -13.23 -1.80
C SER A 283 -13.86 -12.10 -0.98
N GLU A 284 -12.60 -12.23 -0.57
CA GLU A 284 -11.90 -11.28 0.31
C GLU A 284 -11.10 -10.27 -0.53
N VAL A 285 -11.80 -9.27 -1.03
CA VAL A 285 -11.27 -8.29 -2.00
C VAL A 285 -11.08 -6.89 -1.40
N TRP A 286 -12.02 -6.46 -0.56
CA TRP A 286 -12.14 -5.09 -0.06
C TRP A 286 -11.83 -5.01 1.44
N ALA A 287 -10.76 -4.32 1.83
CA ALA A 287 -10.29 -4.32 3.22
C ALA A 287 -11.34 -3.80 4.23
N SER A 288 -12.22 -2.89 3.79
CA SER A 288 -13.37 -2.35 4.55
C SER A 288 -14.63 -3.22 4.51
N GLY A 289 -14.64 -4.29 3.72
CA GLY A 289 -15.79 -5.13 3.44
C GLY A 289 -16.52 -4.78 2.15
N LEU A 290 -17.46 -5.64 1.76
CA LEU A 290 -18.19 -5.47 0.50
C LEU A 290 -19.05 -4.19 0.49
N TYR A 291 -19.74 -3.90 1.60
CA TYR A 291 -20.58 -2.71 1.76
C TYR A 291 -19.98 -1.79 2.82
N ALA A 292 -19.35 -0.70 2.38
CA ALA A 292 -18.60 0.21 3.27
C ALA A 292 -19.46 1.34 3.85
N ASP A 293 -20.40 1.89 3.06
CA ASP A 293 -21.32 2.93 3.53
C ASP A 293 -22.16 2.41 4.71
N ARG A 294 -22.19 3.19 5.79
CA ARG A 294 -22.84 2.85 7.07
C ARG A 294 -22.47 1.47 7.63
N SER A 295 -21.29 0.96 7.29
CA SER A 295 -20.81 -0.32 7.77
C SER A 295 -20.64 -0.35 9.29
N ARG A 296 -20.68 -1.55 9.88
CA ARG A 296 -20.48 -1.75 11.33
C ARG A 296 -19.12 -2.35 11.66
N GLY A 297 -18.24 -2.49 10.65
CA GLY A 297 -16.91 -3.11 10.79
C GLY A 297 -16.93 -4.63 10.93
N ASP A 298 -18.04 -5.28 10.59
CA ASP A 298 -18.29 -6.72 10.71
C ASP A 298 -17.78 -7.56 9.53
N ASP A 299 -17.37 -6.93 8.42
CA ASP A 299 -16.81 -7.58 7.22
C ASP A 299 -15.43 -7.04 6.82
N THR A 300 -14.63 -6.58 7.79
CA THR A 300 -13.30 -6.02 7.50
C THR A 300 -12.22 -7.10 7.39
N LEU A 301 -11.07 -6.75 6.80
CA LEU A 301 -9.85 -7.56 6.82
C LEU A 301 -9.47 -8.01 8.24
N ALA A 302 -9.69 -7.14 9.24
CA ALA A 302 -9.44 -7.47 10.62
C ALA A 302 -10.33 -8.63 11.08
N VAL A 303 -11.61 -8.63 10.73
CA VAL A 303 -12.55 -9.74 11.03
C VAL A 303 -12.15 -11.02 10.31
N TRP A 304 -11.81 -10.94 9.02
CA TRP A 304 -11.41 -12.12 8.24
C TRP A 304 -10.19 -12.81 8.85
N SER A 305 -9.18 -12.03 9.26
CA SER A 305 -7.95 -12.54 9.86
C SER A 305 -8.11 -13.16 11.27
N GLN A 306 -9.28 -13.02 11.90
CA GLN A 306 -9.58 -13.68 13.19
C GLN A 306 -9.88 -15.18 13.03
N ARG A 307 -10.09 -15.65 11.80
CA ARG A 307 -10.29 -17.08 11.51
C ARG A 307 -9.03 -17.92 11.79
N LEU A 308 -7.88 -17.26 11.98
CA LEU A 308 -6.58 -17.88 12.30
C LEU A 308 -6.24 -19.02 11.35
N CYS A 309 -6.44 -18.79 10.04
CA CYS A 309 -6.15 -19.81 9.05
C CYS A 309 -4.69 -20.23 9.16
N ARG A 310 -4.43 -21.54 9.06
CA ARG A 310 -3.06 -22.07 8.99
C ARG A 310 -2.36 -21.45 7.79
N MET A 311 -1.09 -21.10 7.97
CA MET A 311 -0.23 -20.52 6.95
C MET A 311 1.00 -21.39 6.70
N GLY A 312 1.50 -21.30 5.46
CA GLY A 312 2.69 -22.00 5.00
C GLY A 312 2.38 -22.91 3.82
N ASN A 313 3.19 -22.78 2.76
CA ASN A 313 3.14 -23.60 1.55
C ASN A 313 1.76 -23.62 0.83
N GLN A 314 1.15 -22.45 0.65
CA GLN A 314 -0.18 -22.30 0.03
C GLN A 314 -0.32 -20.91 -0.61
N GLN A 315 -1.44 -20.66 -1.27
CA GLN A 315 -1.77 -19.37 -1.89
C GLN A 315 -2.31 -18.35 -0.88
N TRP A 316 -1.94 -17.08 -1.06
CA TRP A 316 -2.32 -15.98 -0.17
C TRP A 316 -2.65 -14.69 -0.93
#